data_AF-A0A349X945-F1
#
_entry.id   AF-A0A349X945-F1
#
_cell.length_a   1.000
_cell.length_b   1.000
_cell.length_c   1.000
_cell.angle_alpha   90.00
_cell.angle_beta   90.00
_cell.angle_gamma   90.00
#
_symmetry.space_group_name_H-M   'P 1'
#
loop_
_entity.id
_entity.type
_entity.pdbx_description
1 polymer ?
#
loop_
_entity_poly.entity_id
_entity_poly.type
_entity_poly.pdbx_seq_one_letter_code
_entity_poly.pdbx_strand_id
1 'polypeptide(L)' 'MPHTQTPIDLRSDTFTTPCAAMRRAMADAEVGDDVFGEDPTVNRLQA' A
#
# COMPACT_ATOMS: atom_id res chain seq x y z
N MET A 1 24.26 14.86 20.22
CA MET A 1 23.19 13.84 20.14
C MET A 1 22.38 14.14 18.89
N PRO A 2 22.37 13.30 17.85
CA PRO A 2 21.47 13.54 16.74
C PRO A 2 20.04 13.39 17.29
N HIS A 3 19.26 14.45 17.21
CA HIS A 3 17.83 14.37 17.48
C HIS A 3 17.23 13.58 16.32
N THR A 4 16.99 12.28 16.53
CA THR A 4 16.15 11.47 15.66
C THR A 4 14.71 11.93 15.80
N GLN A 5 14.40 13.12 15.29
CA GLN A 5 13.04 13.52 15.05
C GLN A 5 12.65 12.94 13.70
N THR A 6 11.65 12.05 13.69
CA THR A 6 10.95 11.70 12.47
C THR A 6 10.46 13.01 11.85
N PRO A 7 10.89 13.36 10.62
CA PRO A 7 10.52 14.63 10.02
C PRO A 7 9.00 14.77 9.96
N ILE A 8 8.46 15.88 10.47
CA ILE A 8 7.05 16.23 10.28
C ILE A 8 6.92 16.80 8.88
N ASP A 9 6.51 15.94 7.94
CA ASP A 9 6.35 16.31 6.54
C ASP A 9 4.92 16.79 6.25
N LEU A 10 4.75 18.09 6.03
CA LEU A 10 3.46 18.74 5.74
C LEU A 10 3.32 19.17 4.27
N ARG A 11 4.23 18.74 3.40
CA ARG A 11 4.27 19.19 2.00
C ARG A 11 3.09 18.64 1.19
N SER A 12 2.72 17.38 1.43
CA SER A 12 1.57 16.71 0.81
C SER A 12 1.29 15.37 1.50
N ASP A 13 0.03 14.94 1.48
CA ASP A 13 -0.45 13.61 1.86
C ASP A 13 0.08 12.47 0.96
N THR A 14 0.50 12.77 -0.26
CA THR A 14 1.10 11.79 -1.19
C THR A 14 2.44 11.22 -0.71
N PHE A 15 3.08 11.82 0.30
CA PHE A 15 4.28 11.29 0.94
C PHE A 15 4.01 10.20 1.99
N THR A 16 2.74 9.85 2.22
CA THR A 16 2.39 8.73 3.10
C THR A 16 3.03 7.44 2.59
N THR A 17 3.48 6.60 3.53
CA THR A 17 4.04 5.28 3.21
C THR A 17 3.14 4.19 3.76
N PRO A 18 3.07 3.01 3.12
CA PRO A 18 2.25 1.90 3.61
C PRO A 18 2.59 1.55 5.05
N CYS A 19 1.58 1.28 5.88
CA CYS A 19 1.82 0.76 7.23
C CYS A 19 2.22 -0.74 7.17
N ALA A 20 2.63 -1.32 8.30
CA ALA A 20 3.00 -2.73 8.36
C ALA A 20 1.82 -3.67 7.99
N ALA A 21 0.61 -3.35 8.43
CA ALA A 21 -0.60 -4.12 8.11
C ALA A 21 -0.93 -4.06 6.61
N MET A 22 -0.79 -2.88 5.99
CA MET A 22 -0.98 -2.73 4.54
C MET A 22 0.06 -3.55 3.76
N ARG A 23 1.35 -3.49 4.15
CA ARG A 23 2.39 -4.33 3.53
C ARG A 23 2.11 -5.82 3.67
N ARG A 24 1.64 -6.26 4.84
CA ARG A 24 1.24 -7.66 5.08
C ARG A 24 0.09 -8.06 4.16
N ALA A 25 -0.97 -7.24 4.10
CA ALA A 25 -2.12 -7.50 3.24
C ALA A 25 -1.74 -7.56 1.75
N MET A 26 -0.85 -6.68 1.29
CA MET A 26 -0.33 -6.70 -0.09
C MET A 26 0.47 -7.98 -0.38
N ALA A 27 1.30 -8.43 0.57
CA ALA A 27 2.11 -9.64 0.40
C ALA A 27 1.28 -10.93 0.44
N ASP A 28 0.22 -10.94 1.23
CA ASP A 28 -0.66 -12.11 1.42
C ASP A 28 -1.82 -12.14 0.40
N ALA A 29 -1.97 -11.14 -0.48
CA ALA A 29 -3.06 -11.05 -1.44
C ALA A 29 -2.94 -12.09 -2.57
N GLU A 30 -4.05 -12.74 -2.91
CA GLU A 30 -4.15 -13.56 -4.13
C GLU A 30 -4.10 -12.64 -5.36
N VAL A 31 -3.23 -12.96 -6.31
CA VAL A 31 -3.02 -12.19 -7.54
C VAL A 31 -3.27 -13.05 -8.78
N GLY A 32 -3.62 -12.40 -9.88
CA GLY A 32 -3.87 -13.04 -11.17
C GLY A 32 -3.55 -12.08 -12.33
N ASP A 33 -3.96 -12.46 -13.54
CA ASP A 33 -3.82 -11.59 -14.70
C ASP A 33 -5.02 -10.64 -14.81
N ASP A 34 -4.79 -9.34 -14.62
CA ASP A 34 -5.83 -8.32 -14.70
C ASP A 34 -6.38 -8.11 -16.12
N VAL A 35 -5.55 -8.31 -17.16
CA VAL A 35 -5.99 -8.14 -18.56
C VAL A 35 -7.06 -9.16 -18.92
N PHE A 36 -6.97 -10.37 -18.36
CA PHE A 36 -7.97 -11.43 -18.52
C PHE A 36 -9.04 -11.43 -17.41
N GLY A 37 -8.97 -10.52 -16.44
CA GLY A 37 -9.92 -10.42 -15.33
C GLY A 37 -9.79 -11.53 -14.29
N GLU A 38 -8.64 -12.17 -14.21
CA GLU A 38 -8.38 -13.31 -13.33
C GLU A 38 -7.81 -12.91 -11.97
N ASP A 39 -7.48 -11.63 -11.74
CA ASP A 39 -7.01 -11.15 -10.44
C ASP A 39 -8.17 -10.96 -9.45
N PRO A 40 -8.30 -11.82 -8.41
CA PRO A 40 -9.41 -11.75 -7.48
C PRO A 40 -9.33 -10.52 -6.57
N THR A 41 -8.12 -10.01 -6.30
CA THR A 41 -7.92 -8.86 -5.41
C THR A 41 -8.29 -7.56 -6.13
N VAL A 42 -7.94 -7.42 -7.40
CA VAL A 42 -8.33 -6.26 -8.22
C VAL A 42 -9.84 -6.27 -8.46
N ASN A 43 -10.42 -7.42 -8.81
CA ASN A 43 -11.87 -7.56 -9.00
C ASN A 43 -12.66 -7.15 -7.75
N ARG A 44 -12.22 -7.57 -6.56
CA ARG A 44 -12.86 -7.20 -5.29
C ARG A 44 -12.74 -5.70 -4.97
N LEU A 45 -11.69 -5.02 -5.44
CA LEU A 45 -11.51 -3.58 -5.24
C LEU A 45 -12.43 -2.75 -6.15
N GLN A 46 -12.73 -3.25 -7.36
CA GLN A 46 -13.52 -2.53 -8.37
C GLN A 46 -15.03 -2.71 -8.22
N ALA A 47 -15.48 -3.82 -7.60
CA ALA A 47 -16.88 -4.14 -7.38
C ALA A 47 -17.57 -3.16 -6.41
#